data_AF-A0A7V8ZRL2-F1
#
_entry.id   AF-A0A7V8ZRL2-F1
#
_cell.length_a   1.000
_cell.length_b   1.000
_cell.length_c   1.000
_cell.angle_alpha   90.00
_cell.angle_beta   90.00
_cell.angle_gamma   90.00
#
_symmetry.space_group_name_H-M   'P 1'
#
loop_
_entity.id
_entity.type
_entity.pdbx_description
1 polymer ?
#
loop_
_entity_poly.entity_id
_entity_poly.type
_entity_poly.pdbx_seq_one_letter_code
_entity_poly.pdbx_strand_id
1 'polypeptide(L)'
;MANSGSFKKGQSGNPGGRPAALLTPLLREIMAATDAGNISKAKLLAQTLVDKAISGDMDAIKVVLDRIDGKVALPIEGNDMPLAMTIKWATGT
;
A
#
# COMPACT_ATOMS: atom_id res chain seq x y z
N MET A 1 19.27 14.36 31.44
CA MET A 1 17.80 14.56 31.38
C MET A 1 17.37 14.24 29.96
N ALA A 2 16.54 13.22 29.77
CA ALA A 2 16.09 12.78 28.45
C ALA A 2 14.93 13.67 27.97
N ASN A 3 15.00 14.12 26.71
CA ASN A 3 14.01 15.01 26.10
C ASN A 3 12.64 14.31 26.04
N SER A 4 11.62 14.91 26.65
CA SER A 4 10.29 14.34 26.91
C SER A 4 9.36 14.35 25.68
N GLY A 5 9.86 13.94 24.51
CA GLY A 5 9.12 14.08 23.24
C GLY A 5 9.40 13.03 22.17
N SER A 6 10.18 11.98 22.43
CA SER A 6 10.39 10.92 21.44
C SER A 6 9.35 9.80 21.59
N PHE A 7 8.63 9.51 20.50
CA PHE A 7 7.77 8.33 20.42
C PHE A 7 8.60 7.06 20.65
N LYS A 8 8.14 6.16 21.53
CA LYS A 8 8.83 4.88 21.78
C LYS A 8 8.87 4.07 20.49
N LYS A 9 10.08 3.70 20.04
CA LYS A 9 10.29 2.76 18.93
C LYS A 9 9.56 1.45 19.26
N GLY A 10 8.54 1.11 18.47
CA GLY A 10 7.67 -0.06 18.71
C GLY A 10 6.25 0.26 19.21
N GLN A 11 5.97 1.50 19.63
CA GLN A 11 4.60 1.99 19.80
C GLN A 11 4.09 2.56 18.47
N SER A 12 3.86 1.70 17.47
CA SER A 12 2.91 2.05 16.43
C SER A 12 1.57 2.29 17.13
N GLY A 13 0.84 3.36 16.80
CA GLY A 13 -0.48 3.70 17.37
C GLY A 13 -1.60 2.69 17.07
N ASN A 14 -1.25 1.43 16.78
CA ASN A 14 -2.15 0.32 16.64
C ASN A 14 -1.87 -0.71 17.75
N PRO A 15 -2.54 -0.58 18.92
CA PRO A 15 -2.43 -1.53 20.02
C PRO A 15 -2.79 -2.97 19.63
N GLY A 16 -3.59 -3.15 18.57
CA GLY A 16 -3.96 -4.46 18.02
C GLY A 16 -2.96 -5.02 17.00
N GLY A 17 -1.92 -4.27 16.64
CA GLY A 17 -1.00 -4.62 15.56
C GLY A 17 -1.70 -4.67 14.19
N ARG A 18 -0.91 -4.87 13.12
CA ARG A 18 -1.51 -5.10 11.79
C ARG A 18 -2.44 -6.32 11.89
N PRO A 19 -3.74 -6.20 11.53
CA PRO A 19 -4.65 -7.34 11.55
C PRO A 19 -4.01 -8.52 10.82
N ALA A 20 -4.13 -9.73 11.38
CA ALA A 20 -3.62 -10.93 10.73
C ALA A 20 -4.26 -11.01 9.33
N ALA A 21 -3.44 -10.88 8.31
CA ALA A 21 -3.94 -10.88 6.95
C ALA A 21 -4.35 -12.32 6.60
N LEU A 22 -5.66 -12.59 6.46
CA LEU A 22 -6.17 -13.93 6.13
C LEU A 22 -5.77 -14.35 4.71
N LEU A 23 -5.83 -13.41 3.75
CA LEU A 23 -5.60 -13.71 2.34
C LEU A 23 -4.14 -13.53 1.90
N THR A 24 -3.39 -12.62 2.53
CA THR A 24 -2.00 -12.36 2.13
C THR A 24 -1.09 -13.60 2.15
N PRO A 25 -1.09 -14.46 3.18
CA PRO A 25 -0.26 -15.67 3.17
C PRO A 25 -0.70 -16.64 2.07
N LEU A 26 -2.01 -16.85 1.89
CA LEU A 26 -2.56 -17.71 0.83
C LEU A 26 -2.21 -17.21 -0.57
N LEU A 27 -2.32 -15.90 -0.79
CA LEU A 27 -1.94 -15.28 -2.07
C LEU A 27 -0.43 -15.43 -2.33
N ARG A 28 0.42 -15.28 -1.30
CA ARG A 28 1.87 -15.49 -1.47
C ARG A 28 2.19 -16.92 -1.87
N GLU A 29 1.55 -17.90 -1.24
CA GLU A 29 1.69 -19.32 -1.56
C GLU A 29 1.26 -19.60 -3.00
N ILE A 30 0.05 -19.17 -3.39
CA ILE A 30 -0.48 -19.35 -4.74
C ILE A 30 0.42 -18.69 -5.78
N MET A 31 0.93 -17.49 -5.51
CA MET A 31 1.79 -16.74 -6.43
C MET A 31 3.17 -17.38 -6.61
N ALA A 32 3.66 -18.08 -5.59
CA ALA A 32 4.93 -18.82 -5.63
C ALA A 32 4.80 -20.19 -6.34
N ALA A 33 3.61 -20.79 -6.38
CA ALA A 33 3.37 -22.04 -7.07
C ALA A 33 3.71 -21.94 -8.56
N THR A 34 4.40 -22.98 -9.07
CA THR A 34 4.78 -23.12 -10.47
C THR A 34 3.91 -24.14 -11.20
N ASP A 35 3.72 -23.93 -12.49
CA ASP A 35 3.07 -24.91 -13.37
C ASP A 35 4.05 -25.99 -13.86
N ALA A 36 3.57 -26.90 -14.72
CA ALA A 36 4.40 -27.95 -15.34
C ALA A 36 5.55 -27.40 -16.20
N GLY A 37 5.50 -26.13 -16.61
CA GLY A 37 6.55 -25.41 -17.32
C GLY A 37 7.53 -24.67 -16.38
N ASN A 38 7.41 -24.85 -15.07
CA ASN A 38 8.18 -24.16 -14.04
C ASN A 38 7.99 -22.63 -14.05
N ILE A 39 6.84 -22.15 -14.52
CA ILE A 39 6.48 -20.74 -14.54
C ILE A 39 5.64 -20.43 -13.30
N SER A 40 6.07 -19.45 -12.50
CA SER A 40 5.30 -19.03 -11.33
C SER A 40 4.07 -18.21 -11.74
N LYS A 41 2.98 -18.33 -10.97
CA LYS A 41 1.79 -17.48 -11.18
C LYS A 41 2.11 -15.99 -11.06
N ALA A 42 3.11 -15.63 -10.25
CA ALA A 42 3.62 -14.26 -10.19
C ALA A 42 4.16 -13.76 -11.54
N LYS A 43 4.89 -14.60 -12.27
CA LYS A 43 5.41 -14.25 -13.60
C LYS A 43 4.28 -14.11 -14.62
N LEU A 44 3.30 -15.02 -14.59
CA LEU A 44 2.12 -14.93 -15.48
C LEU A 44 1.30 -13.66 -15.23
N LEU A 45 1.11 -13.28 -13.96
CA LEU A 45 0.41 -12.04 -13.62
C LEU A 45 1.17 -10.80 -14.10
N ALA A 46 2.50 -10.78 -13.93
CA ALA A 46 3.33 -9.70 -14.42
C ALA A 46 3.28 -9.58 -15.95
N GLN A 47 3.31 -10.70 -16.67
CA GLN A 47 3.16 -10.72 -18.13
C GLN A 47 1.79 -10.14 -18.53
N THR A 48 0.71 -10.60 -17.90
CA THR A 48 -0.66 -10.12 -18.18
C THR A 48 -0.78 -8.61 -17.94
N LEU A 49 -0.14 -8.09 -16.88
CA LEU A 49 -0.11 -6.66 -16.59
C LEU A 49 0.58 -5.87 -17.72
N VAL A 50 1.73 -6.36 -18.20
CA VAL A 50 2.47 -5.73 -19.30
C VAL A 50 1.68 -5.79 -20.60
N ASP A 51 1.07 -6.94 -20.91
CA ASP A 51 0.25 -7.10 -22.12
C ASP A 51 -0.94 -6.14 -22.13
N LYS A 52 -1.60 -5.97 -20.97
CA LYS A 52 -2.66 -4.96 -20.80
C LYS A 52 -2.12 -3.54 -21.01
N ALA A 53 -0.96 -3.22 -20.45
CA ALA A 53 -0.36 -1.91 -20.65
C ALA A 53 -0.04 -1.64 -22.13
N ILE A 54 0.51 -2.63 -22.84
CA ILE A 54 0.79 -2.56 -24.29
C ILE A 54 -0.51 -2.39 -25.10
N SER A 55 -1.61 -3.00 -24.65
CA SER A 55 -2.93 -2.84 -25.28
C SER A 55 -3.57 -1.46 -25.09
N GLY A 56 -2.95 -0.57 -24.29
CA GLY A 56 -3.43 0.79 -24.05
C GLY A 56 -4.28 0.96 -22.79
N ASP A 57 -4.32 -0.02 -21.89
CA ASP A 57 -4.97 0.11 -20.59
C ASP A 57 -4.18 1.13 -19.72
N MET A 58 -4.72 2.34 -19.61
CA MET A 58 -4.06 3.46 -18.93
C MET A 58 -3.79 3.19 -17.45
N ASP A 59 -4.60 2.36 -16.78
CA ASP A 59 -4.36 2.03 -15.38
C ASP A 59 -3.25 0.99 -15.25
N ALA A 60 -3.19 0.01 -16.17
CA ALA A 60 -2.05 -0.91 -16.25
C ALA A 60 -0.73 -0.17 -16.53
N ILE A 61 -0.75 0.81 -17.46
CA ILE A 61 0.42 1.65 -17.78
C ILE A 61 0.91 2.39 -16.53
N LYS A 62 0.02 3.05 -15.76
CA LYS A 62 0.39 3.72 -14.51
C LYS A 62 1.02 2.77 -13.50
N VAL A 63 0.45 1.57 -13.33
CA VAL A 63 0.99 0.57 -12.41
C VAL A 63 2.39 0.12 -12.83
N VAL A 64 2.64 -0.06 -14.13
CA VAL A 64 3.98 -0.42 -14.63
C VAL A 64 4.98 0.71 -14.37
N LEU A 65 4.62 1.96 -14.67
CA LEU A 65 5.47 3.13 -14.40
C LEU A 65 5.79 3.28 -12.90
N ASP A 66 4.79 3.19 -12.03
CA ASP A 66 4.96 3.25 -10.58
C ASP A 66 5.89 2.15 -10.04
N ARG A 67 6.02 1.02 -10.74
CA ARG A 67 6.88 -0.11 -10.35
C ARG A 67 8.31 0.00 -10.87
N ILE A 68 8.52 0.63 -12.02
CA ILE A 68 9.85 0.80 -12.64
C ILE A 68 10.51 2.08 -12.13
N ASP A 69 9.81 3.21 -12.23
CA ASP A 69 10.34 4.54 -11.92
C ASP A 69 10.05 4.95 -10.47
N GLY A 70 9.20 4.18 -9.78
CA GLY A 70 8.71 4.51 -8.45
C GLY A 70 7.58 5.53 -8.48
N LYS A 71 6.82 5.59 -7.39
CA LYS A 71 5.73 6.57 -7.25
C LYS A 71 6.32 7.92 -6.86
N VAL A 72 5.89 8.99 -7.54
CA VAL A 72 6.22 10.37 -7.16
C VAL A 72 5.81 10.61 -5.71
N ALA A 73 6.74 11.12 -4.90
CA ALA A 73 6.47 11.49 -3.52
C ALA A 73 5.35 12.53 -3.50
N LEU A 74 4.28 12.26 -2.74
CA LEU A 74 3.25 13.27 -2.52
C LEU A 74 3.88 14.45 -1.79
N PRO A 75 3.64 15.70 -2.22
CA PRO A 75 4.03 16.87 -1.46
C PRO A 75 3.10 16.96 -0.24
N ILE A 76 3.43 16.18 0.79
CA ILE A 76 2.89 16.39 2.12
C ILE A 76 3.80 17.45 2.73
N GLU A 77 3.45 18.72 2.53
CA GLU A 77 3.97 19.79 3.38
C GLU A 77 3.37 19.58 4.76
N GLY A 78 4.05 18.77 5.58
CA GLY A 78 3.80 18.73 7.00
C GLY A 78 4.26 20.05 7.59
N ASN A 79 3.36 21.03 7.63
CA ASN A 79 3.55 22.11 8.59
C ASN A 79 3.21 21.49 9.96
N ASP A 80 4.14 21.53 10.91
CA ASP A 80 4.01 20.96 12.28
C ASP A 80 2.88 21.61 13.12
N MET A 81 1.98 22.34 12.46
CA MET A 81 0.83 23.00 13.03
C MET A 81 -0.32 22.00 13.16
N PRO A 82 -0.93 21.88 14.36
CA PRO A 82 -2.10 21.03 14.53
C PRO A 82 -3.26 21.56 13.68
N LEU A 83 -3.85 20.69 12.86
CA LEU A 83 -5.09 20.97 12.13
C LEU A 83 -6.26 20.99 13.12
N ALA A 84 -6.78 22.18 13.43
CA ALA A 84 -8.01 22.33 14.20
C ALA A 84 -9.22 22.02 13.31
N MET A 85 -9.87 20.87 13.51
CA MET A 85 -11.14 20.54 12.87
C MET A 85 -12.28 20.72 13.88
N THR A 86 -13.21 21.65 13.59
CA THR A 86 -14.44 21.81 14.37
C THR A 86 -15.55 20.95 13.79
N ILE A 87 -15.92 19.88 14.48
CA ILE A 87 -17.05 19.02 14.12
C ILE A 87 -18.33 19.63 14.70
N LYS A 88 -19.26 20.04 13.84
CA LYS A 88 -20.62 20.41 14.25
C LYS A 88 -21.53 19.20 14.03
N TRP A 89 -22.02 18.65 15.12
CA TRP A 89 -23.06 17.63 15.07
C TRP A 89 -24.39 18.30 14.69
N ALA A 90 -25.08 17.76 13.69
CA ALA A 90 -26.44 18.13 13.41
C ALA A 90 -27.33 17.46 14.47
N THR A 91 -27.87 18.24 15.40
CA THR A 91 -28.96 17.78 16.27
C THR A 91 -30.20 17.65 15.40
N GLY A 92 -30.58 16.40 15.09
CA GLY A 92 -31.84 16.11 14.41
C GLY A 92 -33.01 16.59 15.26
N THR A 93 -33.86 17.40 14.65
CA THR A 93 -35.22 17.76 15.10
C THR A 93 -36.19 16.61 14.88
#